data_AF-A0A5B7C9L6-F1
#
_entry.id   AF-A0A5B7C9L6-F1
#
_cell.length_a   1.000
_cell.length_b   1.000
_cell.length_c   1.000
_cell.angle_alpha   90.00
_cell.angle_beta   90.00
_cell.angle_gamma   90.00
#
_symmetry.space_group_name_H-M   'P 1'
#
loop_
_entity.id
_entity.type
_entity.pdbx_description
1 polymer ?
#
loop_
_entity_poly.entity_id
_entity_poly.type
_entity_poly.pdbx_seq_one_letter_code
_entity_poly.pdbx_strand_id
1 'polypeptide(L)'
;ARDILDAISFYLNLRSSPFTKILDNVPLRNREISSSVLSVCCHARPSFLGAQHHNLTTQEDGQLIMFSEHEHQVDKSLISLVKSDKAGLHVKDFHGRWVLVDADLGPQDAIVYPG
;
A
#
# COMPACT_ATOMS: atom_id res chain seq x y z
N ALA A 1 5.69 9.29 -8.46
CA ALA A 1 4.24 9.36 -8.78
C ALA A 1 3.99 9.86 -10.19
N ARG A 2 4.40 11.09 -10.56
CA ARG A 2 4.22 11.62 -11.93
C ARG A 2 4.76 10.70 -13.02
N ASP A 3 6.03 10.31 -12.94
CA ASP A 3 6.64 9.46 -13.96
C ASP A 3 5.94 8.09 -14.10
N ILE A 4 5.41 7.56 -12.98
CA ILE A 4 4.63 6.32 -12.97
C ILE A 4 3.30 6.54 -13.69
N LEU A 5 2.58 7.63 -13.40
CA LEU A 5 1.31 7.96 -14.04
C LEU A 5 1.48 8.28 -15.53
N ASP A 6 2.59 8.90 -15.92
CA ASP A 6 2.94 9.13 -17.32
C ASP A 6 3.21 7.81 -18.04
N ALA A 7 3.97 6.89 -17.41
CA ALA A 7 4.17 5.54 -17.93
C ALA A 7 2.84 4.79 -18.07
N ILE A 8 1.96 4.81 -17.06
CA ILE A 8 0.62 4.22 -17.14
C ILE A 8 -0.19 4.82 -18.29
N SER A 9 -0.18 6.14 -18.45
CA SER A 9 -0.88 6.82 -19.56
C SER A 9 -0.39 6.32 -20.91
N PHE A 10 0.92 6.20 -21.07
CA PHE A 10 1.56 5.68 -22.27
C PHE A 10 1.16 4.22 -22.54
N TYR A 11 1.29 3.34 -21.55
CA TYR A 11 0.98 1.90 -21.70
C TYR A 11 -0.52 1.62 -21.94
N LEU A 12 -1.40 2.47 -21.42
CA LEU A 12 -2.84 2.39 -21.66
C LEU A 12 -3.29 3.13 -22.92
N ASN A 13 -2.36 3.72 -23.69
CA ASN A 13 -2.64 4.51 -24.89
C ASN A 13 -3.67 5.63 -24.64
N LEU A 14 -3.60 6.26 -23.47
CA LEU A 14 -4.47 7.37 -23.13
C LEU A 14 -4.03 8.61 -23.92
N ARG A 15 -5.01 9.33 -24.45
CA ARG A 15 -4.73 10.61 -25.12
C ARG A 15 -4.36 11.66 -24.08
N SER A 16 -3.45 12.57 -24.45
CA SER A 16 -3.02 13.71 -23.62
C SER A 16 -2.32 13.29 -22.31
N SER A 17 -2.33 14.17 -21.30
CA SER A 17 -1.73 13.94 -19.99
C SER A 17 -2.83 13.84 -18.91
N PRO A 18 -3.57 12.71 -18.86
CA PRO A 18 -4.84 12.59 -18.15
C PRO A 18 -4.69 12.78 -16.64
N PHE A 19 -3.55 12.36 -16.08
CA PHE A 19 -3.29 12.46 -14.65
C PHE A 19 -2.64 13.77 -14.22
N THR A 20 -2.27 14.66 -15.15
CA THR A 20 -1.65 15.94 -14.80
C THR A 20 -2.53 16.67 -13.80
N LYS A 21 -3.80 16.89 -14.09
CA LYS A 21 -4.68 17.68 -13.21
C LYS A 21 -5.03 17.02 -11.87
N ILE A 22 -4.66 15.75 -11.66
CA ILE A 22 -4.96 15.01 -10.43
C ILE A 22 -3.90 15.28 -9.35
N LEU A 23 -2.65 15.50 -9.76
CA LEU A 23 -1.55 15.82 -8.84
C LEU A 23 -1.36 17.33 -8.69
N ASP A 24 -0.87 17.74 -7.51
CA ASP A 24 -0.56 19.13 -7.20
C ASP A 24 0.64 19.64 -8.04
N ASN A 25 0.38 20.24 -9.22
CA ASN A 25 1.44 20.68 -10.15
C ASN A 25 1.93 22.11 -9.94
N VAL A 26 1.22 22.87 -9.13
CA VAL A 26 1.66 24.19 -8.69
C VAL A 26 1.80 24.14 -7.17
N PRO A 27 2.72 24.92 -6.59
CA PRO A 27 2.79 25.04 -5.14
C PRO A 27 1.40 25.37 -4.59
N LEU A 28 0.97 24.56 -3.62
CA LEU A 28 -0.32 24.76 -2.96
C LEU A 28 -0.36 26.15 -2.32
N ARG A 29 -1.49 26.83 -2.46
CA ARG A 29 -1.72 28.09 -1.75
C ARG A 29 -1.90 27.80 -0.26
N ASN A 30 -1.77 28.86 0.54
CA ASN A 30 -1.96 28.74 1.98
C ASN A 30 -3.34 28.12 2.29
N ARG A 31 -3.34 27.03 3.09
CA ARG A 31 -4.51 26.22 3.48
C ARG A 31 -5.15 25.34 2.40
N GLU A 32 -4.57 25.21 1.20
CA GLU A 32 -5.00 24.18 0.26
C GLU A 32 -4.56 22.79 0.75
N ILE A 33 -5.40 21.78 0.52
CA ILE A 33 -5.14 20.39 0.90
C ILE A 33 -4.46 19.69 -0.28
N SER A 34 -3.39 18.94 0.00
CA SER A 34 -2.70 18.16 -1.03
C SER A 34 -3.58 17.02 -1.55
N SER A 35 -3.49 16.77 -2.85
CA SER A 35 -4.03 15.55 -3.47
C SER A 35 -3.30 14.28 -3.04
N SER A 36 -2.10 14.40 -2.48
CA SER A 36 -1.28 13.29 -1.99
C SER A 36 -1.29 13.24 -0.47
N VAL A 37 -1.38 12.03 0.09
CA VAL A 37 -1.31 11.78 1.52
C VAL A 37 -0.04 11.00 1.83
N LEU A 38 0.74 11.47 2.82
CA LEU A 38 1.86 10.72 3.38
C LEU A 38 1.41 10.12 4.72
N SER A 39 1.49 8.79 4.83
CA SER A 39 1.27 8.07 6.07
C SER A 39 2.53 7.35 6.51
N VAL A 40 2.79 7.30 7.80
CA VAL A 40 3.89 6.56 8.41
C VAL A 40 3.30 5.64 9.48
N CYS A 41 3.50 4.34 9.31
CA CYS A 41 2.97 3.32 10.22
C CYS A 41 4.12 2.60 10.92
N CYS A 42 4.03 2.48 12.25
CA CYS A 42 5.02 1.77 13.05
C CYS A 42 4.41 0.46 13.55
N HIS A 43 4.86 -0.67 13.00
CA HIS A 43 4.41 -2.00 13.39
C HIS A 43 5.38 -2.60 14.41
N ALA A 44 5.29 -2.15 15.67
CA ALA A 44 6.07 -2.74 16.75
C ALA A 44 5.55 -4.15 17.09
N ARG A 45 6.47 -5.04 17.48
CA ARG A 45 6.15 -6.37 18.01
C ARG A 45 5.23 -6.21 19.22
N PRO A 46 4.09 -6.94 19.34
CA PRO A 46 3.40 -7.04 20.62
C PRO A 46 4.39 -7.68 21.59
N SER A 47 4.92 -6.90 22.52
CA SER A 47 5.77 -7.39 23.59
C SER A 47 4.94 -8.28 24.52
N PHE A 48 5.24 -9.58 24.51
CA PHE A 48 5.11 -10.58 25.57
C PHE A 48 3.86 -10.57 26.50
N LEU A 49 3.19 -11.73 26.48
CA LEU A 49 2.32 -12.34 27.50
C LEU A 49 0.87 -11.84 27.64
N GLY A 50 -0.07 -12.71 27.24
CA GLY A 50 -1.38 -12.78 27.89
C GLY A 50 -2.57 -12.31 27.05
N ALA A 51 -2.78 -12.87 25.86
CA ALA A 51 -4.10 -12.85 25.23
C ALA A 51 -4.39 -14.22 24.62
N GLN A 52 -4.75 -15.17 25.49
CA GLN A 52 -5.53 -16.32 25.10
C GLN A 52 -6.90 -15.82 24.61
N HIS A 53 -7.08 -15.67 23.30
CA HIS A 53 -8.40 -15.73 22.71
C HIS A 53 -8.34 -16.56 21.42
N HIS A 54 -8.74 -17.82 21.60
CA HIS A 54 -9.29 -18.77 20.64
C HIS A 54 -8.54 -19.01 19.31
N ASN A 55 -7.71 -20.06 19.35
CA ASN A 55 -7.66 -21.18 18.41
C ASN A 55 -8.42 -21.00 17.07
N LEU A 56 -7.69 -20.54 16.06
CA LEU A 56 -7.77 -21.03 14.68
C LEU A 56 -6.32 -21.27 14.23
N THR A 57 -5.72 -22.34 14.73
CA THR A 57 -4.35 -22.74 14.41
C THR A 57 -4.35 -23.79 13.30
N THR A 58 -4.12 -23.35 12.08
CA THR A 58 -3.09 -23.93 11.19
C THR A 58 -2.06 -22.80 11.01
N GLN A 59 -1.18 -22.59 11.99
CA GLN A 59 0.19 -23.13 11.97
C GLN A 59 0.94 -22.78 10.67
N GLU A 60 1.09 -21.48 10.36
CA GLU A 60 2.22 -20.87 9.63
C GLU A 60 2.07 -19.33 9.49
N ASP A 61 0.85 -18.81 9.62
CA ASP A 61 0.57 -17.38 9.42
C ASP A 61 0.70 -16.55 10.69
N GLY A 62 1.66 -15.61 10.70
CA GLY A 62 1.63 -14.49 11.62
C GLY A 62 0.31 -13.75 11.44
N GLN A 63 -0.50 -13.70 12.50
CA GLN A 63 -1.78 -12.99 12.54
C GLN A 63 -1.67 -11.68 11.76
N LEU A 64 -2.37 -11.57 10.62
CA LEU A 64 -2.37 -10.36 9.78
C LEU A 64 -2.96 -9.22 10.61
N ILE A 65 -2.08 -8.46 11.26
CA ILE A 65 -2.43 -7.56 12.39
C ILE A 65 -3.41 -6.45 11.96
N MET A 66 -3.50 -6.13 10.67
CA MET A 66 -4.24 -4.97 10.19
C MET A 66 -5.57 -5.25 9.49
N PHE A 67 -5.88 -6.50 9.12
CA PHE A 67 -7.06 -6.78 8.28
C PHE A 67 -8.04 -7.72 8.99
N SER A 68 -9.20 -7.18 9.39
CA SER A 68 -10.35 -8.03 9.70
C SER A 68 -10.91 -8.57 8.39
N GLU A 69 -11.20 -9.87 8.30
CA GLU A 69 -11.72 -10.52 7.08
C GLU A 69 -13.04 -9.93 6.55
N HIS A 70 -13.70 -9.06 7.32
CA HIS A 70 -15.04 -8.55 7.02
C HIS A 70 -15.08 -7.26 6.18
N GLU A 71 -13.94 -6.63 5.90
CA GLU A 71 -13.90 -5.48 4.97
C GLU A 71 -12.85 -5.69 3.89
N HIS A 72 -13.28 -5.68 2.63
CA HIS A 72 -12.39 -5.44 1.49
C HIS A 72 -11.91 -3.99 1.58
N GLN A 73 -10.94 -3.72 2.46
CA GLN A 73 -10.27 -2.43 2.54
C GLN A 73 -9.30 -2.32 1.37
N VAL A 74 -9.86 -2.02 0.19
CA VAL A 74 -9.05 -1.53 -0.93
C VAL A 74 -8.65 -0.10 -0.60
N ASP A 75 -7.42 0.27 -0.95
CA ASP A 75 -6.96 1.63 -0.83
C ASP A 75 -7.83 2.58 -1.67
N LYS A 76 -8.10 3.78 -1.17
CA LYS A 76 -8.94 4.76 -1.87
C LYS A 76 -8.12 5.72 -2.75
N SER A 77 -6.81 5.55 -2.79
CA SER A 77 -5.90 6.33 -3.62
C SER A 77 -6.01 5.94 -5.10
N LEU A 78 -5.57 6.81 -6.01
CA LEU A 78 -5.39 6.42 -7.41
C LEU A 78 -4.24 5.41 -7.56
N ILE A 79 -3.13 5.71 -6.89
CA ILE A 79 -1.96 4.84 -6.75
C ILE A 79 -1.34 5.07 -5.38
N SER A 80 -0.81 4.02 -4.79
CA SER A 80 -0.02 4.06 -3.56
C SER A 80 1.43 3.68 -3.83
N LEU A 81 2.35 4.41 -3.19
CA LEU A 81 3.77 4.11 -3.17
C LEU A 81 4.15 3.80 -1.73
N VAL A 82 4.60 2.57 -1.48
CA VAL A 82 4.92 2.08 -0.14
C VAL A 82 6.37 1.67 -0.06
N LYS A 83 7.03 2.06 1.02
CA LYS A 83 8.35 1.55 1.40
C LYS A 83 8.30 1.09 2.84
N SER A 84 8.67 -0.17 3.07
CA SER A 84 8.88 -0.75 4.38
C SER A 84 10.37 -0.80 4.71
N ASP A 85 10.69 -0.69 5.99
CA ASP A 85 12.03 -0.94 6.55
C ASP A 85 12.25 -2.43 6.85
N LYS A 86 11.17 -3.21 6.91
CA LYS A 86 11.16 -4.65 7.12
C LYS A 86 10.01 -5.31 6.38
N ALA A 87 10.27 -6.50 5.84
CA ALA A 87 9.27 -7.32 5.18
C ALA A 87 8.07 -7.65 6.09
N GLY A 88 6.87 -7.60 5.51
CA GLY A 88 5.60 -7.89 6.19
C GLY A 88 4.36 -7.53 5.38
N LEU A 89 4.48 -6.89 4.22
CA LEU A 89 3.35 -6.55 3.37
C LEU A 89 2.86 -7.78 2.59
N HIS A 90 1.60 -8.15 2.80
CA HIS A 90 0.95 -9.25 2.10
C HIS A 90 -0.17 -8.74 1.21
N VAL A 91 -0.33 -9.36 0.04
CA VAL A 91 -1.42 -9.11 -0.91
C VAL A 91 -2.11 -10.43 -1.24
N LYS A 92 -3.44 -10.41 -1.44
CA LYS A 92 -4.16 -11.58 -1.96
C LYS A 92 -3.96 -11.71 -3.47
N ASP A 93 -3.52 -12.87 -3.92
CA ASP A 93 -3.49 -13.21 -5.35
C ASP A 93 -4.91 -13.45 -5.90
N PHE A 94 -5.03 -13.70 -7.22
CA PHE A 94 -6.31 -13.99 -7.87
C PHE A 94 -6.99 -15.28 -7.37
N HIS A 95 -6.27 -16.13 -6.66
CA HIS A 95 -6.79 -17.34 -6.01
C HIS A 95 -7.14 -17.11 -4.53
N GLY A 96 -7.02 -15.88 -4.04
CA GLY A 96 -7.31 -15.50 -2.66
C GLY A 96 -6.21 -15.86 -1.67
N ARG A 97 -5.04 -16.30 -2.13
CA ARG A 97 -3.92 -16.68 -1.26
C ARG A 97 -3.10 -15.44 -0.91
N TRP A 98 -2.69 -15.34 0.35
CA TRP A 98 -1.79 -14.28 0.79
C TRP A 98 -0.37 -14.52 0.28
N VAL A 99 0.24 -13.49 -0.28
CA VAL A 99 1.61 -13.51 -0.82
C VAL A 99 2.38 -12.33 -0.23
N LEU A 100 3.55 -12.61 0.35
CA LEU A 100 4.49 -11.60 0.83
C LEU A 100 5.14 -10.90 -0.39
N VAL A 101 5.04 -9.58 -0.47
CA VAL A 101 5.47 -8.81 -1.66
C VAL A 101 6.68 -7.92 -1.42
N ASP A 102 7.10 -7.73 -0.16
CA ASP A 102 8.21 -6.84 0.21
C ASP A 102 9.44 -7.56 0.77
N ALA A 103 9.55 -8.87 0.55
CA ALA A 103 10.66 -9.69 1.07
C ALA A 103 12.04 -9.28 0.53
N ASP A 104 12.12 -8.96 -0.76
CA ASP A 104 13.38 -8.80 -1.50
C ASP A 104 13.60 -7.36 -1.98
N LEU A 105 12.94 -6.36 -1.38
CA LEU A 105 13.08 -4.96 -1.78
C LEU A 105 14.46 -4.41 -1.41
N GLY A 106 15.17 -3.88 -2.41
CA GLY A 106 16.40 -3.15 -2.21
C GLY A 106 16.18 -1.76 -1.58
N PRO A 107 17.27 -1.06 -1.21
CA PRO A 107 17.20 0.27 -0.62
C PRO A 107 16.49 1.32 -1.48
N GLN A 108 16.51 1.16 -2.80
CA GLN A 108 15.89 2.08 -3.77
C GLN A 108 14.54 1.58 -4.30
N ASP A 109 14.12 0.38 -3.92
CA ASP A 109 12.88 -0.21 -4.41
C ASP A 109 11.70 0.26 -3.57
N ALA A 110 10.55 0.38 -4.20
CA ALA A 110 9.29 0.71 -3.55
C ALA A 110 8.18 -0.11 -4.22
N ILE A 111 7.16 -0.45 -3.44
CA ILE A 111 5.98 -1.12 -3.97
C ILE A 111 5.04 -0.06 -4.50
N VAL A 112 4.51 -0.31 -5.69
CA VAL A 112 3.50 0.54 -6.32
C VAL A 112 2.28 -0.32 -6.63
N TYR A 113 1.11 0.10 -6.18
CA TYR A 113 -0.15 -0.57 -6.50
C TYR A 113 -1.29 0.45 -6.72
N PRO A 114 -2.27 0.13 -7.58
CA PRO A 114 -3.49 0.93 -7.70
C PRO A 114 -4.39 0.73 -6.47
N GLY A 115 -5.19 1.74 -6.14
CA GLY A 115 -6.34 1.56 -5.25
C GLY A 115 -7.53 0.91 -5.96
#